data_AF-A0A9D1HPN0-F1
#
_entry.id   AF-A0A9D1HPN0-F1
#
_cell.length_a   1.000
_cell.length_b   1.000
_cell.length_c   1.000
_cell.angle_alpha   90.00
_cell.angle_beta   90.00
_cell.angle_gamma   90.00
#
_symmetry.space_group_name_H-M   'P 1'
#
loop_
_entity.id
_entity.type
_entity.pdbx_description
1 polymer ?
#
loop_
_entity_poly.entity_id
_entity_poly.type
_entity_poly.pdbx_seq_one_letter_code
_entity_poly.pdbx_strand_id
1 'polypeptide(L)'
;MKTTFTYDDYYTYATLEEHLQFFASTYPQVCQLESLLVTPKGRHVYAVTLSIGDPAAKPAYYIDGNTHAGEVTGSMAAMHTIDYLLTNMDSDPKIHALLERVTIYVIPRLSPDGAERYLTSAYSLRSVDRPYLSKTQQPGLYEEDMDQNGIIAMMRVPSPYGAWKKDPHNEAVMIKRAPDDLEGEFYQVYAEGCVEGEVTNPLKVAPALWGLDFNRNYPFGWYTENRQPGAGPYPLSNPENKAVVDFVLSHPNIGGVATHHTNGGIILYPPGTQSSSKASKKDMRFFREIGAMGTEEMGYGCINIFDSFFTDQEAYSSGAFDDWCYQSQGIPAYTIELWDLEVRSGCGCPWPVPKEPKTTAQKAEDYARILAWCQENAPEAILPWRHFDHPQLGDVEIGGFDFKMTYQNPPRSFLCQEVEKATRFTLRMAATVPCLKITNLKQYQVGEDVWKIELSLANTSYLPTYVSDMLMELKLPHAIEVKLETEAEIVMGEKCQTIERLEGYGCIPTDYSYGAKIRTNNYEPIEKTISWVVKAPSGTSVSIAIDSPKAGHLKTGCTL
;
A
#
# COMPACT_ATOMS: atom_id res chain seq x y z
N MET A 1 1.04 20.92 -3.18
CA MET A 1 1.39 20.78 -1.75
C MET A 1 2.82 21.26 -1.57
N LYS A 2 3.20 21.93 -0.46
CA LYS A 2 4.58 22.43 -0.30
C LYS A 2 5.51 21.29 0.12
N THR A 3 6.58 21.07 -0.64
CA THR A 3 7.63 20.07 -0.39
C THR A 3 9.02 20.71 -0.47
N THR A 4 10.01 20.06 0.12
CA THR A 4 11.44 20.41 0.03
C THR A 4 12.00 20.05 -1.34
N PHE A 5 11.67 18.85 -1.85
CA PHE A 5 12.09 18.38 -3.17
C PHE A 5 10.96 18.45 -4.20
N THR A 6 11.32 18.39 -5.49
CA THR A 6 10.37 18.35 -6.60
C THR A 6 10.02 16.91 -6.96
N TYR A 7 8.75 16.67 -7.33
CA TYR A 7 8.24 15.34 -7.69
C TYR A 7 7.89 15.28 -9.17
N ASP A 8 8.87 15.62 -10.00
CA ASP A 8 8.81 15.67 -11.46
C ASP A 8 9.65 14.59 -12.15
N ASP A 9 10.31 13.72 -11.38
CA ASP A 9 10.99 12.53 -11.89
C ASP A 9 10.95 11.38 -10.87
N TYR A 10 11.25 10.17 -11.33
CA TYR A 10 11.38 8.97 -10.50
C TYR A 10 12.80 8.86 -9.94
N TYR A 11 12.91 8.80 -8.62
CA TYR A 11 14.21 8.76 -7.97
C TYR A 11 14.93 7.43 -8.20
N THR A 12 16.16 7.50 -8.72
CA THR A 12 17.14 6.42 -8.59
C THR A 12 17.39 6.10 -7.11
N TYR A 13 17.98 4.95 -6.82
CA TYR A 13 18.32 4.58 -5.44
C TYR A 13 19.20 5.64 -4.76
N ALA A 14 20.21 6.16 -5.47
CA ALA A 14 21.12 7.16 -4.94
C ALA A 14 20.39 8.46 -4.56
N THR A 15 19.51 8.96 -5.43
CA THR A 15 18.69 10.16 -5.13
C THR A 15 17.75 9.92 -3.96
N LEU A 16 17.09 8.76 -3.91
CA LEU A 16 16.21 8.41 -2.80
C LEU A 16 16.98 8.38 -1.47
N GLU A 17 18.15 7.74 -1.45
CA GLU A 17 19.00 7.65 -0.26
C GLU A 17 19.50 9.03 0.18
N GLU A 18 19.95 9.88 -0.75
CA GLU A 18 20.37 11.25 -0.47
C GLU A 18 19.24 12.05 0.20
N HIS A 19 18.02 11.98 -0.33
CA HIS A 19 16.87 12.69 0.23
C HIS A 19 16.49 12.16 1.62
N LEU A 20 16.55 10.85 1.85
CA LEU A 20 16.30 10.26 3.17
C LEU A 20 17.35 10.70 4.20
N GLN A 21 18.62 10.70 3.83
CA GLN A 21 19.72 11.18 4.67
C GLN A 21 19.58 12.69 4.95
N PHE A 22 19.18 13.48 3.96
CA PHE A 22 18.87 14.89 4.14
C PHE A 22 17.77 15.09 5.19
N PHE A 23 16.66 14.35 5.11
CA PHE A 23 15.57 14.47 6.09
C PHE A 23 16.00 14.05 7.49
N ALA A 24 16.71 12.94 7.63
CA ALA A 24 17.19 12.46 8.92
C ALA A 24 18.18 13.44 9.58
N SER A 25 19.06 14.07 8.78
CA SER A 25 20.03 15.04 9.28
C SER A 25 19.41 16.43 9.58
N THR A 26 18.40 16.84 8.81
CA THR A 26 17.73 18.14 8.97
C THR A 26 16.72 18.11 10.12
N TYR A 27 16.03 16.98 10.34
CA TYR A 27 14.97 16.83 11.33
C TYR A 27 15.27 15.72 12.36
N PRO A 28 16.45 15.69 13.01
CA PRO A 28 16.89 14.54 13.81
C PRO A 28 16.05 14.26 15.06
N GLN A 29 15.23 15.23 15.50
CA GLN A 29 14.32 15.04 16.63
C GLN A 29 12.98 14.40 16.24
N VAL A 30 12.64 14.40 14.95
CA VAL A 30 11.32 13.94 14.45
C VAL A 30 11.47 12.82 13.43
N CYS A 31 12.57 12.75 12.70
CA CYS A 31 12.84 11.78 11.64
C CYS A 31 14.02 10.87 12.03
N GLN A 32 13.74 9.57 12.17
CA GLN A 32 14.76 8.54 12.37
C GLN A 32 14.82 7.66 11.12
N LEU A 33 16.03 7.34 10.67
CA LEU A 33 16.29 6.49 9.51
C LEU A 33 16.99 5.21 9.96
N GLU A 34 16.39 4.07 9.66
CA GLU A 34 16.90 2.74 9.98
C GLU A 34 17.09 1.93 8.70
N SER A 35 18.18 1.17 8.61
CA SER A 35 18.34 0.14 7.57
C SER A 35 17.85 -1.20 8.09
N LEU A 36 16.74 -1.70 7.52
CA LEU A 36 16.15 -2.98 7.90
C LEU A 36 16.93 -4.19 7.35
N LEU A 37 17.52 -4.02 6.16
CA LEU A 37 18.41 -5.00 5.55
C LEU A 37 19.35 -4.31 4.54
N VAL A 38 20.41 -5.03 4.17
CA VAL A 38 21.25 -4.72 3.01
C VAL A 38 21.07 -5.83 1.97
N THR A 39 20.66 -5.47 0.76
CA THR A 39 20.40 -6.43 -0.32
C THR A 39 21.69 -7.08 -0.80
N PRO A 40 21.62 -8.21 -1.55
CA PRO A 40 22.81 -8.82 -2.14
C PRO A 40 23.63 -7.88 -3.04
N LYS A 41 23.04 -6.80 -3.56
CA LYS A 41 23.74 -5.77 -4.34
C LYS A 41 24.21 -4.57 -3.52
N GLY A 42 24.10 -4.63 -2.19
CA GLY A 42 24.60 -3.60 -1.29
C GLY A 42 23.66 -2.40 -1.09
N ARG A 43 22.38 -2.51 -1.47
CA ARG A 43 21.40 -1.44 -1.22
C ARG A 43 20.69 -1.66 0.10
N HIS A 44 20.57 -0.63 0.91
CA HIS A 44 19.75 -0.65 2.11
C HIS A 44 18.26 -0.60 1.76
N VAL A 45 17.45 -1.42 2.42
CA VAL A 45 16.00 -1.17 2.56
C VAL A 45 15.81 -0.32 3.80
N TYR A 46 15.36 0.93 3.60
CA TYR A 46 15.22 1.91 4.66
C TYR A 46 13.80 1.93 5.25
N ALA A 47 13.71 2.05 6.57
CA ALA A 47 12.52 2.49 7.27
C ALA A 47 12.74 3.90 7.84
N VAL A 48 11.71 4.73 7.74
CA VAL A 48 11.66 6.09 8.27
C VAL A 48 10.61 6.16 9.35
N THR A 49 11.00 6.58 10.55
CA THR A 49 10.08 6.84 11.66
C THR A 49 9.90 8.34 11.82
N LEU A 50 8.66 8.81 11.70
CA LEU A 50 8.27 10.22 11.86
C LEU A 50 7.41 10.37 13.12
N SER A 51 7.90 11.06 14.15
CA SER A 51 7.17 11.26 15.41
C SER A 51 7.72 12.41 16.24
N ILE A 52 6.86 13.26 16.82
CA ILE A 52 7.27 14.29 17.80
C ILE A 52 7.25 13.71 19.22
N GLY A 53 8.38 13.26 19.73
CA GLY A 53 8.46 12.54 21.01
C GLY A 53 8.69 11.03 20.81
N ASP A 54 8.35 10.21 21.80
CA ASP A 54 8.61 8.77 21.74
C ASP A 54 7.70 8.06 20.70
N PRO A 55 8.26 7.46 19.64
CA PRO A 55 7.48 6.79 18.62
C PRO A 55 6.71 5.56 19.11
N ALA A 56 7.26 4.82 20.08
CA ALA A 56 6.63 3.61 20.61
C ALA A 56 5.46 3.93 21.55
N ALA A 57 5.47 5.12 22.16
CA ALA A 57 4.43 5.56 23.08
C ALA A 57 3.14 6.06 22.42
N LYS A 58 3.00 5.93 21.11
CA LYS A 58 1.87 6.46 20.36
C LYS A 58 1.22 5.37 19.50
N PRO A 59 -0.07 5.50 19.15
CA PRO A 59 -0.61 4.77 18.02
C PRO A 59 0.20 5.08 16.75
N ALA A 60 0.32 4.12 15.84
CA ALA A 60 1.08 4.30 14.62
C ALA A 60 0.30 3.94 13.35
N TYR A 61 0.73 4.52 12.23
CA TYR A 61 0.26 4.19 10.90
C TYR A 61 1.46 3.84 10.02
N TYR A 62 1.34 2.74 9.28
CA TYR A 62 2.40 2.23 8.40
C TYR A 62 2.11 2.56 6.94
N ILE A 63 3.16 2.95 6.21
CA ILE A 63 3.11 3.26 4.79
C ILE A 63 4.26 2.56 4.10
N ASP A 64 4.02 1.96 2.94
CA ASP A 64 5.12 1.58 2.05
C ASP A 64 4.79 1.80 0.58
N GLY A 65 5.77 1.46 -0.27
CA GLY A 65 5.59 1.35 -1.69
C GLY A 65 6.67 0.53 -2.36
N ASN A 66 6.42 0.19 -3.63
CA ASN A 66 7.40 -0.45 -4.51
C ASN A 66 7.83 -1.86 -4.02
N THR A 67 6.85 -2.60 -3.48
CA THR A 67 6.89 -4.06 -3.30
C THR A 67 7.19 -4.77 -4.62
N HIS A 68 6.65 -4.26 -5.72
CA HIS A 68 7.02 -4.63 -7.07
C HIS A 68 7.92 -3.56 -7.68
N ALA A 69 9.01 -3.98 -8.32
CA ALA A 69 10.09 -3.14 -8.84
C ALA A 69 9.60 -2.02 -9.77
N GLY A 70 8.69 -2.35 -10.69
CA GLY A 70 8.20 -1.41 -11.70
C GLY A 70 7.21 -0.37 -11.18
N GLU A 71 6.71 -0.53 -9.95
CA GLU A 71 5.65 0.31 -9.39
C GLU A 71 6.26 1.51 -8.62
N VAL A 72 7.12 2.25 -9.32
CA VAL A 72 7.97 3.30 -8.75
C VAL A 72 7.17 4.52 -8.28
N THR A 73 5.97 4.75 -8.81
CA THR A 73 5.06 5.79 -8.26
C THR A 73 4.69 5.53 -6.82
N GLY A 74 4.56 4.27 -6.40
CA GLY A 74 4.33 3.93 -4.99
C GLY A 74 5.49 4.37 -4.10
N SER A 75 6.73 4.23 -4.59
CA SER A 75 7.92 4.74 -3.91
C SER A 75 7.89 6.28 -3.79
N MET A 76 7.50 6.95 -4.87
CA MET A 76 7.38 8.41 -4.89
C MET A 76 6.26 8.92 -3.98
N ALA A 77 5.14 8.21 -3.86
CA ALA A 77 4.04 8.56 -2.95
C ALA A 77 4.47 8.49 -1.47
N ALA A 78 5.23 7.45 -1.11
CA ALA A 78 5.83 7.31 0.21
C ALA A 78 6.83 8.45 0.50
N MET A 79 7.73 8.74 -0.45
CA MET A 79 8.68 9.87 -0.34
C MET A 79 7.97 11.22 -0.20
N HIS A 80 6.95 11.48 -1.02
CA HIS A 80 6.17 12.73 -0.97
C HIS A 80 5.47 12.89 0.37
N THR A 81 4.98 11.80 0.98
CA THR A 81 4.38 11.85 2.31
C THR A 81 5.39 12.24 3.38
N ILE A 82 6.60 11.67 3.36
CA ILE A 82 7.69 12.03 4.28
C ILE A 82 8.04 13.51 4.15
N ASP A 83 8.27 13.96 2.91
CA ASP A 83 8.66 15.33 2.60
C ASP A 83 7.58 16.33 3.04
N TYR A 84 6.32 16.07 2.68
CA TYR A 84 5.22 16.96 3.04
C TYR A 84 5.05 17.08 4.56
N LEU A 85 5.15 15.97 5.31
CA LEU A 85 5.06 16.00 6.77
C LEU A 85 6.17 16.86 7.38
N LEU A 86 7.42 16.62 7.00
CA LEU A 86 8.58 17.32 7.57
C LEU A 86 8.65 18.79 7.16
N THR A 87 8.36 19.09 5.89
CA THR A 87 8.40 20.46 5.35
C THR A 87 7.37 21.39 5.99
N ASN A 88 6.26 20.84 6.50
CA ASN A 88 5.12 21.62 6.98
C ASN A 88 4.85 21.48 8.48
N MET A 89 5.58 20.62 9.22
CA MET A 89 5.31 20.38 10.65
C MET A 89 5.39 21.62 11.55
N ASP A 90 6.19 22.62 11.18
CA ASP A 90 6.33 23.87 11.95
C ASP A 90 5.32 24.95 11.53
N SER A 91 4.81 24.88 10.30
CA SER A 91 3.93 25.91 9.72
C SER A 91 2.45 25.53 9.67
N ASP A 92 2.13 24.23 9.65
CA ASP A 92 0.75 23.72 9.65
C ASP A 92 0.43 23.04 11.00
N PRO A 93 -0.40 23.68 11.85
CA PRO A 93 -0.80 23.11 13.13
C PRO A 93 -1.47 21.74 13.04
N LYS A 94 -2.11 21.40 11.91
CA LYS A 94 -2.74 20.08 11.72
C LYS A 94 -1.69 18.99 11.55
N ILE A 95 -0.61 19.28 10.82
CA ILE A 95 0.51 18.34 10.62
C ILE A 95 1.29 18.17 11.92
N HIS A 96 1.54 19.28 12.63
CA HIS A 96 2.16 19.25 13.95
C HIS A 96 1.36 18.34 14.91
N ALA A 97 0.05 18.61 15.06
CA ALA A 97 -0.81 17.84 15.95
C ALA A 97 -0.93 16.36 15.52
N LEU A 98 -0.83 16.06 14.22
CA LEU A 98 -0.79 14.68 13.74
C LEU A 98 0.47 13.97 14.23
N LEU A 99 1.67 14.56 14.07
CA LEU A 99 2.94 13.96 14.48
C LEU A 99 3.15 13.92 16.00
N GLU A 100 2.52 14.83 16.76
CA GLU A 100 2.45 14.73 18.22
C GLU A 100 1.62 13.52 18.66
N ARG A 101 0.54 13.22 17.92
CA ARG A 101 -0.42 12.18 18.28
C ARG A 101 -0.08 10.79 17.73
N VAL A 102 0.43 10.72 16.51
CA VAL A 102 0.58 9.49 15.73
C VAL A 102 2.02 9.36 15.27
N THR A 103 2.58 8.16 15.40
CA THR A 103 3.85 7.80 14.76
C THR A 103 3.58 7.32 13.34
N ILE A 104 4.29 7.87 12.36
CA ILE A 104 4.20 7.40 10.97
C ILE A 104 5.46 6.61 10.65
N TYR A 105 5.30 5.33 10.34
CA TYR A 105 6.38 4.49 9.84
C TYR A 105 6.28 4.37 8.32
N VAL A 106 7.38 4.61 7.61
CA VAL A 106 7.41 4.58 6.16
C VAL A 106 8.54 3.69 5.66
N ILE A 107 8.25 2.74 4.76
CA ILE A 107 9.25 2.01 3.98
C ILE A 107 9.14 2.47 2.53
N PRO A 108 9.94 3.46 2.09
CA PRO A 108 9.71 4.11 0.80
C PRO A 108 10.02 3.23 -0.41
N ARG A 109 10.84 2.19 -0.24
CA ARG A 109 11.25 1.30 -1.33
C ARG A 109 11.57 -0.08 -0.80
N LEU A 110 10.61 -0.99 -0.90
CA LEU A 110 10.78 -2.37 -0.44
C LEU A 110 11.72 -3.18 -1.36
N SER A 111 11.65 -2.96 -2.68
CA SER A 111 12.52 -3.64 -3.65
C SER A 111 13.55 -2.73 -4.33
N PRO A 112 14.61 -2.29 -3.63
CA PRO A 112 15.55 -1.32 -4.18
C PRO A 112 16.40 -1.86 -5.34
N ASP A 113 16.76 -3.14 -5.34
CA ASP A 113 17.54 -3.75 -6.41
C ASP A 113 16.73 -3.85 -7.71
N GLY A 114 15.48 -4.29 -7.60
CA GLY A 114 14.60 -4.41 -8.76
C GLY A 114 14.18 -3.04 -9.30
N ALA A 115 13.84 -2.10 -8.42
CA ALA A 115 13.50 -0.74 -8.81
C ALA A 115 14.66 -0.02 -9.51
N GLU A 116 15.89 -0.19 -9.02
CA GLU A 116 17.06 0.37 -9.71
C GLU A 116 17.21 -0.24 -11.11
N ARG A 117 17.06 -1.57 -11.24
CA ARG A 117 17.11 -2.23 -12.55
C ARG A 117 16.02 -1.68 -13.48
N TYR A 118 14.80 -1.50 -12.97
CA TYR A 118 13.70 -0.93 -13.72
C TYR A 118 13.97 0.50 -14.20
N LEU A 119 14.52 1.37 -13.34
CA LEU A 119 14.75 2.78 -13.66
C LEU A 119 15.96 3.03 -14.57
N THR A 120 16.98 2.16 -14.49
CA THR A 120 18.28 2.37 -15.16
C THR A 120 18.50 1.49 -16.38
N SER A 121 17.49 0.72 -16.79
CA SER A 121 17.55 -0.13 -17.98
C SER A 121 16.20 -0.23 -18.68
N ALA A 122 16.19 -0.84 -19.87
CA ALA A 122 14.96 -1.05 -20.63
C ALA A 122 14.01 -2.10 -20.01
N TYR A 123 14.54 -3.00 -19.18
CA TYR A 123 13.80 -4.14 -18.66
C TYR A 123 12.67 -3.76 -17.70
N SER A 124 11.60 -4.56 -17.77
CA SER A 124 10.53 -4.63 -16.79
C SER A 124 10.68 -5.92 -15.98
N LEU A 125 10.30 -5.87 -14.70
CA LEU A 125 10.41 -7.01 -13.80
C LEU A 125 9.43 -6.89 -12.64
N ARG A 126 9.04 -8.03 -12.07
CA ARG A 126 8.02 -8.07 -11.02
C ARG A 126 8.53 -7.48 -9.72
N SER A 127 9.44 -8.15 -9.01
CA SER A 127 9.98 -7.63 -7.75
C SER A 127 11.49 -7.43 -7.76
N VAL A 128 12.30 -8.40 -8.14
CA VAL A 128 13.77 -8.30 -8.02
C VAL A 128 14.44 -9.03 -9.16
N ASP A 129 15.60 -8.56 -9.61
CA ASP A 129 16.35 -9.16 -10.73
C ASP A 129 17.22 -10.35 -10.29
N ARG A 130 16.58 -11.27 -9.55
CA ARG A 130 17.17 -12.51 -9.06
C ARG A 130 16.62 -13.69 -9.88
N PRO A 131 17.47 -14.47 -10.57
CA PRO A 131 17.03 -15.67 -11.28
C PRO A 131 16.26 -16.62 -10.37
N TYR A 132 15.11 -17.10 -10.84
CA TYR A 132 14.24 -18.01 -10.08
C TYR A 132 13.71 -19.13 -10.96
N LEU A 133 13.60 -20.34 -10.41
CA LEU A 133 13.38 -21.64 -11.08
C LEU A 133 14.47 -22.07 -12.08
N SER A 134 15.16 -21.12 -12.70
CA SER A 134 16.27 -21.35 -13.62
C SER A 134 17.40 -20.35 -13.35
N LYS A 135 18.64 -20.75 -13.63
CA LYS A 135 19.83 -19.88 -13.49
C LYS A 135 20.12 -19.06 -14.74
N THR A 136 19.60 -19.49 -15.87
CA THR A 136 19.82 -18.91 -17.20
C THR A 136 18.49 -18.83 -17.93
N GLN A 137 18.41 -17.93 -18.91
CA GLN A 137 17.24 -17.82 -19.76
C GLN A 137 16.90 -19.18 -20.39
N GLN A 138 15.63 -19.56 -20.29
CA GLN A 138 15.13 -20.80 -20.88
C GLN A 138 14.77 -20.57 -22.36
N PRO A 139 14.72 -21.62 -23.20
CA PRO A 139 14.40 -21.49 -24.62
C PRO A 139 13.02 -20.86 -24.89
N GLY A 140 12.95 -20.02 -25.92
CA GLY A 140 11.80 -19.24 -26.34
C GLY A 140 12.13 -17.75 -26.54
N LEU A 141 11.12 -16.97 -26.92
CA LEU A 141 11.18 -15.51 -26.99
C LEU A 141 11.27 -14.92 -25.58
N TYR A 142 12.28 -14.10 -25.34
CA TYR A 142 12.44 -13.30 -24.12
C TYR A 142 12.68 -11.84 -24.47
N GLU A 143 12.20 -10.95 -23.62
CA GLU A 143 12.29 -9.49 -23.81
C GLU A 143 13.75 -9.01 -23.82
N GLU A 144 14.10 -8.20 -24.81
CA GLU A 144 15.42 -7.58 -24.98
C GLU A 144 15.24 -6.27 -25.75
N ASP A 145 16.01 -5.23 -25.39
CA ASP A 145 16.07 -3.96 -26.12
C ASP A 145 16.99 -4.13 -27.32
N MET A 146 16.41 -4.56 -28.43
CA MET A 146 17.11 -5.02 -29.64
C MET A 146 17.74 -3.85 -30.39
N ASP A 147 17.13 -2.68 -30.33
CA ASP A 147 17.58 -1.47 -31.02
C ASP A 147 18.34 -0.49 -30.12
N GLN A 148 18.52 -0.83 -28.84
CA GLN A 148 19.28 -0.09 -27.82
C GLN A 148 18.75 1.33 -27.58
N ASN A 149 17.44 1.53 -27.71
CA ASN A 149 16.80 2.82 -27.47
C ASN A 149 16.47 3.08 -25.98
N GLY A 150 16.64 2.07 -25.11
CA GLY A 150 16.33 2.13 -23.69
C GLY A 150 14.91 1.71 -23.32
N ILE A 151 14.10 1.25 -24.27
CA ILE A 151 12.70 0.83 -24.11
C ILE A 151 12.50 -0.49 -24.85
N ILE A 152 11.97 -1.49 -24.15
CA ILE A 152 11.48 -2.72 -24.78
C ILE A 152 10.04 -2.46 -25.25
N ALA A 153 9.88 -2.32 -26.55
CA ALA A 153 8.60 -1.97 -27.18
C ALA A 153 7.83 -3.23 -27.62
N MET A 154 7.07 -3.10 -28.70
CA MET A 154 6.44 -4.23 -29.38
C MET A 154 7.17 -4.55 -30.68
N MET A 155 7.08 -5.82 -31.09
CA MET A 155 7.60 -6.34 -32.35
C MET A 155 6.45 -6.97 -33.16
N ARG A 156 6.30 -6.57 -34.42
CA ARG A 156 5.39 -7.19 -35.39
C ARG A 156 6.19 -8.06 -36.35
N VAL A 157 5.87 -9.35 -36.36
CA VAL A 157 6.50 -10.36 -37.21
C VAL A 157 5.55 -10.69 -38.36
N PRO A 158 5.91 -10.40 -39.63
CA PRO A 158 5.10 -10.77 -40.79
C PRO A 158 4.82 -12.27 -40.84
N SER A 159 3.56 -12.66 -41.03
CA SER A 159 3.16 -14.07 -41.11
C SER A 159 1.83 -14.20 -41.85
N PRO A 160 1.71 -15.06 -42.87
CA PRO A 160 0.42 -15.28 -43.58
C PRO A 160 -0.67 -15.87 -42.67
N TYR A 161 -0.27 -16.45 -41.53
CA TYR A 161 -1.15 -17.00 -40.50
C TYR A 161 -1.43 -16.02 -39.36
N GLY A 162 -0.91 -14.81 -39.44
CA GLY A 162 -1.04 -13.77 -38.42
C GLY A 162 -2.51 -13.43 -38.12
N ALA A 163 -2.77 -13.19 -36.84
CA ALA A 163 -4.08 -12.78 -36.34
C ALA A 163 -4.30 -11.26 -36.36
N TRP A 164 -3.27 -10.48 -36.72
CA TRP A 164 -3.28 -9.03 -36.65
C TRP A 164 -2.95 -8.41 -38.01
N LYS A 165 -3.51 -7.23 -38.27
CA LYS A 165 -3.13 -6.36 -39.38
C LYS A 165 -3.06 -4.90 -38.93
N LYS A 166 -2.37 -4.07 -39.70
CA LYS A 166 -2.33 -2.62 -39.51
C LYS A 166 -3.73 -2.04 -39.71
N ASP A 167 -4.13 -1.09 -38.86
CA ASP A 167 -5.37 -0.34 -39.08
C ASP A 167 -5.20 0.54 -40.34
N PRO A 168 -6.13 0.48 -41.31
CA PRO A 168 -6.02 1.24 -42.56
C PRO A 168 -6.11 2.77 -42.38
N HIS A 169 -6.58 3.25 -41.23
CA HIS A 169 -6.66 4.67 -40.90
C HIS A 169 -5.48 5.15 -40.04
N ASN A 170 -4.79 4.24 -39.35
CA ASN A 170 -3.60 4.53 -38.56
C ASN A 170 -2.71 3.28 -38.40
N GLU A 171 -1.66 3.17 -39.21
CA GLU A 171 -0.78 1.99 -39.23
C GLU A 171 -0.03 1.73 -37.91
N ALA A 172 -0.01 2.70 -36.98
CA ALA A 172 0.53 2.50 -35.63
C ALA A 172 -0.38 1.63 -34.74
N VAL A 173 -1.66 1.49 -35.10
CA VAL A 173 -2.64 0.64 -34.42
C VAL A 173 -2.70 -0.73 -35.09
N MET A 174 -2.75 -1.79 -34.28
CA MET A 174 -3.01 -3.14 -34.76
C MET A 174 -4.47 -3.50 -34.48
N ILE A 175 -5.15 -4.01 -35.51
CA ILE A 175 -6.51 -4.55 -35.40
C ILE A 175 -6.50 -6.04 -35.66
N LYS A 176 -7.44 -6.74 -35.03
CA LYS A 176 -7.60 -8.18 -35.24
C LYS A 176 -8.13 -8.44 -36.65
N ARG A 177 -7.52 -9.41 -37.32
CA ARG A 177 -7.94 -9.94 -38.61
C ARG A 177 -9.38 -10.46 -38.52
N ALA A 178 -10.21 -10.11 -39.51
CA ALA A 178 -11.58 -10.59 -39.58
C ALA A 178 -11.62 -12.06 -40.08
N PRO A 179 -12.66 -12.85 -39.73
CA PRO A 179 -12.74 -14.26 -40.13
C PRO A 179 -12.71 -14.51 -41.65
N ASP A 180 -13.14 -13.54 -42.46
CA ASP A 180 -13.20 -13.57 -43.92
C ASP A 180 -12.05 -12.82 -44.61
N ASP A 181 -11.11 -12.30 -43.83
CA ASP A 181 -9.97 -11.52 -44.33
C ASP A 181 -8.87 -12.47 -44.82
N LEU A 182 -9.01 -12.99 -46.03
CA LEU A 182 -8.14 -14.04 -46.57
C LEU A 182 -6.87 -13.52 -47.27
N GLU A 183 -6.85 -12.24 -47.65
CA GLU A 183 -5.80 -11.61 -48.46
C GLU A 183 -5.25 -10.37 -47.75
N GLY A 184 -3.94 -10.13 -47.84
CA GLY A 184 -3.29 -8.95 -47.26
C GLY A 184 -2.04 -9.28 -46.45
N GLU A 185 -1.49 -8.26 -45.79
CA GLU A 185 -0.36 -8.40 -44.88
C GLU A 185 -0.85 -8.65 -43.46
N PHE A 186 -0.39 -9.75 -42.88
CA PHE A 186 -0.76 -10.17 -41.55
C PHE A 186 0.48 -10.35 -40.67
N TYR A 187 0.28 -10.18 -39.37
CA TYR A 187 1.35 -10.11 -38.38
C TYR A 187 1.01 -10.96 -37.15
N GLN A 188 2.05 -11.47 -36.53
CA GLN A 188 2.02 -11.82 -35.11
C GLN A 188 2.70 -10.71 -34.33
N VAL A 189 2.11 -10.31 -33.20
CA VAL A 189 2.61 -9.20 -32.37
C VAL A 189 3.12 -9.77 -31.06
N TYR A 190 4.34 -9.40 -30.70
CA TYR A 190 5.02 -9.82 -29.47
C TYR A 190 5.65 -8.61 -28.79
N ALA A 191 6.17 -8.80 -27.58
CA ALA A 191 7.15 -7.86 -27.03
C ALA A 191 8.43 -7.91 -27.90
N GLU A 192 9.12 -6.78 -27.97
CA GLU A 192 10.47 -6.73 -28.54
C GLU A 192 11.40 -7.68 -27.78
N GLY A 193 12.19 -8.49 -28.51
CA GLY A 193 13.10 -9.39 -27.84
C GLY A 193 13.76 -10.45 -28.72
N CYS A 194 14.63 -11.23 -28.10
CA CYS A 194 15.42 -12.30 -28.73
C CYS A 194 14.76 -13.68 -28.58
N VAL A 195 15.08 -14.59 -29.51
CA VAL A 195 14.71 -16.01 -29.39
C VAL A 195 15.93 -16.83 -28.98
N GLU A 196 15.82 -17.53 -27.86
CA GLU A 196 16.78 -18.55 -27.42
C GLU A 196 16.34 -19.93 -27.92
N GLY A 197 17.21 -20.63 -28.65
CA GLY A 197 16.92 -21.97 -29.18
C GLY A 197 16.16 -21.97 -30.51
N GLU A 198 15.23 -22.92 -30.68
CA GLU A 198 14.50 -23.11 -31.94
C GLU A 198 13.42 -22.03 -32.14
N VAL A 199 13.39 -21.42 -33.33
CA VAL A 199 12.33 -20.49 -33.75
C VAL A 199 11.08 -21.29 -34.12
N THR A 200 10.00 -21.09 -33.38
CA THR A 200 8.70 -21.75 -33.61
C THR A 200 7.69 -20.81 -34.27
N ASN A 201 6.61 -21.36 -34.83
CA ASN A 201 5.48 -20.57 -35.33
C ASN A 201 4.15 -21.15 -34.79
N PRO A 202 3.44 -20.47 -33.86
CA PRO A 202 3.79 -19.17 -33.24
C PRO A 202 5.07 -19.25 -32.40
N LEU A 203 5.70 -18.10 -32.12
CA LEU A 203 6.85 -18.04 -31.21
C LEU A 203 6.44 -18.52 -29.80
N LYS A 204 7.20 -19.48 -29.27
CA LYS A 204 7.08 -19.92 -27.88
C LYS A 204 7.70 -18.86 -26.99
N VAL A 205 6.93 -18.26 -26.08
CA VAL A 205 7.45 -17.33 -25.07
C VAL A 205 8.24 -18.10 -24.02
N ALA A 206 9.44 -17.61 -23.69
CA ALA A 206 10.25 -18.16 -22.64
C ALA A 206 9.72 -17.72 -21.26
N PRO A 207 9.80 -18.59 -20.23
CA PRO A 207 9.57 -18.15 -18.86
C PRO A 207 10.48 -16.98 -18.47
N ALA A 208 9.94 -16.04 -17.69
CA ALA A 208 10.70 -14.92 -17.18
C ALA A 208 11.86 -15.41 -16.29
N LEU A 209 13.07 -14.92 -16.55
CA LEU A 209 14.24 -15.21 -15.70
C LEU A 209 14.03 -14.65 -14.28
N TRP A 210 13.40 -13.49 -14.17
CA TRP A 210 13.15 -12.75 -12.92
C TRP A 210 11.66 -12.77 -12.56
N GLY A 211 11.20 -13.89 -11.99
CA GLY A 211 9.79 -14.15 -11.73
C GLY A 211 9.31 -14.02 -10.29
N LEU A 212 10.17 -13.62 -9.33
CA LEU A 212 9.77 -13.49 -7.93
C LEU A 212 8.74 -12.37 -7.75
N ASP A 213 7.67 -12.68 -7.03
CA ASP A 213 6.60 -11.74 -6.64
C ASP A 213 6.57 -11.61 -5.11
N PHE A 214 7.02 -10.45 -4.62
CA PHE A 214 7.06 -10.17 -3.19
C PHE A 214 5.66 -10.10 -2.58
N ASN A 215 4.64 -9.70 -3.32
CA ASN A 215 3.26 -9.66 -2.83
C ASN A 215 2.55 -11.03 -2.96
N ARG A 216 3.33 -12.12 -3.09
CA ARG A 216 2.90 -13.52 -2.94
C ARG A 216 3.70 -14.28 -1.89
N ASN A 217 4.68 -13.64 -1.25
CA ASN A 217 5.64 -14.28 -0.35
C ASN A 217 5.31 -14.13 1.14
N TYR A 218 4.21 -13.45 1.50
CA TYR A 218 3.82 -13.26 2.90
C TYR A 218 3.21 -14.53 3.51
N PRO A 219 3.32 -14.75 4.84
CA PRO A 219 2.98 -16.05 5.45
C PRO A 219 1.52 -16.47 5.30
N PHE A 220 0.59 -15.51 5.32
CA PHE A 220 -0.83 -15.81 5.25
C PHE A 220 -1.27 -16.04 3.80
N GLY A 221 -1.80 -17.23 3.51
CA GLY A 221 -2.22 -17.58 2.15
C GLY A 221 -1.06 -17.83 1.19
N TRP A 222 0.15 -18.12 1.68
CA TRP A 222 1.25 -18.56 0.82
C TRP A 222 0.98 -19.95 0.22
N TYR A 223 1.32 -20.12 -1.05
CA TYR A 223 1.27 -21.42 -1.75
C TYR A 223 2.51 -21.64 -2.60
N THR A 224 2.77 -22.90 -2.94
CA THR A 224 3.88 -23.30 -3.81
C THR A 224 3.67 -22.87 -5.27
N GLU A 225 4.76 -22.89 -6.04
CA GLU A 225 4.86 -22.43 -7.43
C GLU A 225 3.75 -22.94 -8.38
N ASN A 226 3.29 -24.18 -8.18
CA ASN A 226 2.25 -24.79 -9.00
C ASN A 226 0.88 -24.11 -8.87
N ARG A 227 0.63 -23.41 -7.76
CA ARG A 227 -0.59 -22.64 -7.53
C ARG A 227 -0.33 -21.14 -7.62
N GLN A 228 0.80 -20.69 -7.10
CA GLN A 228 1.12 -19.27 -6.97
C GLN A 228 2.51 -19.02 -7.57
N PRO A 229 2.60 -18.75 -8.89
CA PRO A 229 3.87 -18.47 -9.54
C PRO A 229 4.60 -17.29 -8.89
N GLY A 230 5.92 -17.40 -8.75
CA GLY A 230 6.76 -16.34 -8.19
C GLY A 230 6.74 -16.20 -6.68
N ALA A 231 5.97 -17.03 -5.95
CA ALA A 231 5.82 -16.92 -4.49
C ALA A 231 7.09 -17.31 -3.70
N GLY A 232 8.16 -17.74 -4.37
CA GLY A 232 9.39 -18.21 -3.75
C GLY A 232 9.29 -19.65 -3.22
N PRO A 233 10.38 -20.23 -2.70
CA PRO A 233 10.40 -21.64 -2.26
C PRO A 233 9.65 -21.92 -0.94
N TYR A 234 9.44 -20.90 -0.10
CA TYR A 234 8.70 -20.94 1.18
C TYR A 234 8.31 -19.50 1.58
N PRO A 235 7.32 -19.27 2.47
CA PRO A 235 6.95 -17.91 2.87
C PRO A 235 8.12 -17.19 3.53
N LEU A 236 8.31 -15.91 3.24
CA LEU A 236 9.44 -15.08 3.71
C LEU A 236 10.82 -15.58 3.27
N SER A 237 10.88 -16.34 2.18
CA SER A 237 12.15 -16.71 1.55
C SER A 237 12.89 -15.52 0.94
N ASN A 238 12.19 -14.43 0.61
CA ASN A 238 12.83 -13.18 0.22
C ASN A 238 13.22 -12.40 1.49
N PRO A 239 14.50 -11.99 1.64
CA PRO A 239 14.93 -11.22 2.81
C PRO A 239 14.20 -9.89 2.95
N GLU A 240 13.76 -9.28 1.83
CA GLU A 240 12.98 -8.05 1.80
C GLU A 240 11.62 -8.21 2.46
N ASN A 241 10.85 -9.25 2.09
CA ASN A 241 9.59 -9.59 2.74
C ASN A 241 9.78 -9.90 4.22
N LYS A 242 10.84 -10.65 4.57
CA LYS A 242 11.12 -11.00 5.96
C LYS A 242 11.38 -9.75 6.81
N ALA A 243 12.18 -8.81 6.31
CA ALA A 243 12.49 -7.58 7.03
C ALA A 243 11.25 -6.73 7.31
N VAL A 244 10.32 -6.64 6.35
CA VAL A 244 9.04 -5.94 6.55
C VAL A 244 8.16 -6.65 7.59
N VAL A 245 8.07 -7.98 7.54
CA VAL A 245 7.33 -8.73 8.57
C VAL A 245 7.95 -8.56 9.96
N ASP A 246 9.27 -8.67 10.07
CA ASP A 246 9.98 -8.45 11.34
C ASP A 246 9.71 -7.04 11.87
N PHE A 247 9.75 -6.02 10.99
CA PHE A 247 9.44 -4.63 11.34
C PHE A 247 8.00 -4.47 11.84
N VAL A 248 6.99 -4.99 11.13
CA VAL A 248 5.60 -4.86 11.59
C VAL A 248 5.39 -5.58 12.94
N LEU A 249 6.00 -6.76 13.12
CA LEU A 249 5.90 -7.51 14.38
C LEU A 249 6.62 -6.84 15.56
N SER A 250 7.70 -6.10 15.31
CA SER A 250 8.41 -5.34 16.35
C SER A 250 7.74 -4.01 16.71
N HIS A 251 6.75 -3.56 15.94
CA HIS A 251 6.01 -2.31 16.13
C HIS A 251 4.53 -2.60 16.41
N PRO A 252 4.19 -3.12 17.61
CA PRO A 252 2.83 -3.53 17.95
C PRO A 252 1.82 -2.38 17.87
N ASN A 253 2.30 -1.13 17.93
CA ASN A 253 1.49 0.09 17.83
C ASN A 253 0.97 0.43 16.44
N ILE A 254 1.35 -0.30 15.38
CA ILE A 254 0.77 -0.13 14.04
C ILE A 254 -0.72 -0.47 14.06
N GLY A 255 -1.56 0.53 13.87
CA GLY A 255 -3.02 0.43 13.88
C GLY A 255 -3.67 0.49 12.50
N GLY A 256 -2.90 0.74 11.44
CA GLY A 256 -3.37 0.74 10.05
C GLY A 256 -2.21 0.78 9.05
N VAL A 257 -2.49 0.38 7.81
CA VAL A 257 -1.51 0.21 6.73
C VAL A 257 -2.02 0.82 5.42
N ALA A 258 -1.13 1.51 4.71
CA ALA A 258 -1.29 1.85 3.29
C ALA A 258 -0.10 1.29 2.49
N THR A 259 -0.35 0.37 1.56
CA THR A 259 0.67 -0.16 0.63
C THR A 259 0.42 0.38 -0.77
N HIS A 260 1.38 1.15 -1.29
CA HIS A 260 1.25 1.81 -2.58
C HIS A 260 1.80 0.93 -3.72
N HIS A 261 0.96 0.72 -4.71
CA HIS A 261 1.20 -0.06 -5.91
C HIS A 261 0.86 0.76 -7.16
N THR A 262 1.11 0.19 -8.33
CA THR A 262 0.56 0.66 -9.61
C THR A 262 0.27 -0.55 -10.49
N ASN A 263 -0.77 -0.58 -11.31
CA ASN A 263 -1.69 0.50 -11.64
C ASN A 263 -3.15 0.03 -11.60
N GLY A 264 -4.05 0.98 -11.75
CA GLY A 264 -5.47 0.73 -11.91
C GLY A 264 -6.37 1.84 -11.37
N GLY A 265 -5.82 2.84 -10.67
CA GLY A 265 -6.62 3.91 -10.08
C GLY A 265 -7.69 3.37 -9.12
N ILE A 266 -7.29 2.44 -8.24
CA ILE A 266 -8.20 1.73 -7.36
C ILE A 266 -7.64 1.56 -5.95
N ILE A 267 -8.53 1.62 -4.96
CA ILE A 267 -8.26 1.33 -3.57
C ILE A 267 -8.87 -0.05 -3.26
N LEU A 268 -8.04 -0.94 -2.73
CA LEU A 268 -8.38 -2.31 -2.42
C LEU A 268 -8.34 -2.53 -0.91
N TYR A 269 -9.27 -3.34 -0.40
CA TYR A 269 -9.27 -3.75 1.00
C TYR A 269 -9.54 -5.26 1.18
N PRO A 270 -8.91 -5.88 2.20
CA PRO A 270 -9.07 -7.29 2.53
C PRO A 270 -10.47 -7.58 3.13
N PRO A 271 -10.90 -8.84 3.21
CA PRO A 271 -10.15 -10.05 2.85
C PRO A 271 -10.04 -10.26 1.33
N GLY A 272 -8.88 -10.76 0.91
CA GLY A 272 -8.58 -11.30 -0.41
C GLY A 272 -8.63 -12.82 -0.45
N THR A 273 -8.83 -13.51 0.68
CA THR A 273 -8.90 -14.99 0.72
C THR A 273 -10.30 -15.56 0.92
N GLN A 274 -11.30 -14.70 1.14
CA GLN A 274 -12.70 -15.10 1.32
C GLN A 274 -13.63 -13.92 1.05
N SER A 275 -14.91 -14.21 0.81
CA SER A 275 -15.92 -13.16 0.62
C SER A 275 -16.05 -12.26 1.85
N SER A 276 -16.20 -10.95 1.62
CA SER A 276 -16.45 -9.95 2.66
C SER A 276 -17.73 -10.24 3.46
N SER A 277 -18.68 -10.97 2.87
CA SER A 277 -19.92 -11.42 3.53
C SER A 277 -19.67 -12.37 4.72
N LYS A 278 -18.49 -13.00 4.78
CA LYS A 278 -18.07 -13.89 5.88
C LYS A 278 -17.21 -13.17 6.92
N ALA A 279 -16.81 -11.93 6.68
CA ALA A 279 -16.01 -11.13 7.60
C ALA A 279 -16.90 -10.29 8.54
N SER A 280 -16.30 -9.64 9.55
CA SER A 280 -17.02 -8.72 10.42
C SER A 280 -17.70 -7.62 9.60
N LYS A 281 -19.02 -7.48 9.79
CA LYS A 281 -19.81 -6.41 9.16
C LYS A 281 -19.32 -5.01 9.57
N LYS A 282 -18.79 -4.90 10.79
CA LYS A 282 -18.26 -3.63 11.31
C LYS A 282 -16.95 -3.27 10.61
N ASP A 283 -16.01 -4.20 10.53
CA ASP A 283 -14.74 -3.97 9.85
C ASP A 283 -14.96 -3.64 8.38
N MET A 284 -15.85 -4.38 7.69
CA MET A 284 -16.18 -4.10 6.30
C MET A 284 -16.84 -2.71 6.11
N ARG A 285 -17.58 -2.23 7.11
CA ARG A 285 -18.11 -0.85 7.10
C ARG A 285 -16.97 0.15 7.24
N PHE A 286 -16.04 -0.04 8.18
CA PHE A 286 -14.87 0.81 8.34
C PHE A 286 -14.02 0.86 7.07
N PHE A 287 -13.80 -0.28 6.41
CA PHE A 287 -13.08 -0.31 5.14
C PHE A 287 -13.71 0.61 4.09
N ARG A 288 -15.04 0.53 3.94
CA ARG A 288 -15.78 1.38 2.98
C ARG A 288 -15.81 2.86 3.38
N GLU A 289 -16.03 3.18 4.65
CA GLU A 289 -16.12 4.57 5.12
C GLU A 289 -14.76 5.28 5.02
N ILE A 290 -13.69 4.63 5.43
CA ILE A 290 -12.33 5.16 5.27
C ILE A 290 -11.94 5.19 3.79
N GLY A 291 -12.25 4.14 3.03
CA GLY A 291 -11.98 4.11 1.59
C GLY A 291 -12.72 5.18 0.79
N ALA A 292 -13.92 5.59 1.22
CA ALA A 292 -14.65 6.71 0.63
C ALA A 292 -13.89 8.04 0.76
N MET A 293 -13.08 8.21 1.81
CA MET A 293 -12.15 9.35 1.91
C MET A 293 -11.12 9.32 0.79
N GLY A 294 -10.63 8.13 0.42
CA GLY A 294 -9.72 7.97 -0.71
C GLY A 294 -10.40 8.25 -2.05
N THR A 295 -11.67 7.85 -2.21
CA THR A 295 -12.46 8.25 -3.38
C THR A 295 -12.59 9.77 -3.49
N GLU A 296 -12.80 10.48 -2.39
CA GLU A 296 -12.84 11.96 -2.37
C GLU A 296 -11.50 12.59 -2.75
N GLU A 297 -10.39 12.11 -2.19
CA GLU A 297 -9.06 12.72 -2.39
C GLU A 297 -8.41 12.39 -3.72
N MET A 298 -8.66 11.17 -4.23
CA MET A 298 -7.94 10.59 -5.35
C MET A 298 -8.82 10.42 -6.60
N GLY A 299 -10.14 10.27 -6.42
CA GLY A 299 -11.07 9.88 -7.46
C GLY A 299 -11.15 8.37 -7.71
N TYR A 300 -10.54 7.55 -6.85
CA TYR A 300 -10.44 6.09 -7.01
C TYR A 300 -11.57 5.35 -6.34
N GLY A 301 -12.10 4.32 -7.01
CA GLY A 301 -13.07 3.42 -6.39
C GLY A 301 -12.45 2.67 -5.23
N CYS A 302 -13.23 2.33 -4.20
CA CYS A 302 -12.80 1.47 -3.11
C CYS A 302 -13.57 0.15 -3.15
N ILE A 303 -12.89 -0.97 -3.40
CA ILE A 303 -13.53 -2.29 -3.57
C ILE A 303 -12.84 -3.38 -2.74
N ASN A 304 -13.60 -4.43 -2.40
CA ASN A 304 -13.02 -5.60 -1.73
C ASN A 304 -12.22 -6.47 -2.72
N ILE A 305 -11.09 -7.00 -2.26
CA ILE A 305 -10.18 -7.81 -3.08
C ILE A 305 -10.89 -9.09 -3.59
N PHE A 306 -11.43 -9.91 -2.70
CA PHE A 306 -12.00 -11.22 -3.10
C PHE A 306 -13.28 -11.09 -3.94
N ASP A 307 -14.20 -10.21 -3.52
CA ASP A 307 -15.53 -10.11 -4.11
C ASP A 307 -15.58 -9.30 -5.41
N SER A 308 -14.61 -8.41 -5.66
CA SER A 308 -14.75 -7.40 -6.74
C SER A 308 -13.49 -7.14 -7.54
N PHE A 309 -12.30 -7.44 -7.01
CA PHE A 309 -11.05 -7.31 -7.75
C PHE A 309 -10.69 -8.62 -8.47
N PHE A 310 -10.80 -9.76 -7.79
CA PHE A 310 -10.55 -11.06 -8.41
C PHE A 310 -11.69 -11.53 -9.32
N THR A 311 -11.31 -12.13 -10.43
CA THR A 311 -12.22 -12.76 -11.41
C THR A 311 -12.38 -14.27 -11.19
N ASP A 312 -11.48 -14.89 -10.43
CA ASP A 312 -11.50 -16.30 -10.05
C ASP A 312 -11.41 -16.44 -8.53
N GLN A 313 -12.52 -16.85 -7.91
CA GLN A 313 -12.64 -17.07 -6.47
C GLN A 313 -12.19 -18.47 -6.02
N GLU A 314 -11.84 -19.38 -6.94
CA GLU A 314 -11.30 -20.71 -6.64
C GLU A 314 -9.76 -20.69 -6.66
N ALA A 315 -9.17 -20.16 -7.73
CA ALA A 315 -7.73 -20.00 -7.91
C ALA A 315 -7.26 -18.56 -7.60
N TYR A 316 -7.89 -17.92 -6.61
CA TYR A 316 -7.56 -16.56 -6.18
C TYR A 316 -6.08 -16.42 -5.82
N SER A 317 -5.52 -15.23 -6.07
CA SER A 317 -4.17 -14.87 -5.62
C SER A 317 -4.16 -14.58 -4.12
N SER A 318 -3.15 -15.06 -3.41
CA SER A 318 -2.96 -14.81 -1.98
C SER A 318 -1.48 -14.75 -1.61
N GLY A 319 -1.15 -14.63 -0.32
CA GLY A 319 0.23 -14.38 0.12
C GLY A 319 0.62 -12.91 0.03
N ALA A 320 -0.37 -12.01 0.02
CA ALA A 320 -0.21 -10.56 -0.07
C ALA A 320 -0.07 -9.90 1.32
N PHE A 321 0.53 -8.72 1.33
CA PHE A 321 0.84 -7.98 2.57
C PHE A 321 -0.42 -7.52 3.32
N ASP A 322 -1.42 -7.04 2.59
CA ASP A 322 -2.68 -6.53 3.11
C ASP A 322 -3.51 -7.63 3.81
N ASP A 323 -3.62 -8.80 3.19
CA ASP A 323 -4.26 -9.97 3.78
C ASP A 323 -3.52 -10.48 5.02
N TRP A 324 -2.18 -10.50 5.00
CA TRP A 324 -1.41 -10.86 6.19
C TRP A 324 -1.61 -9.85 7.32
N CYS A 325 -1.55 -8.55 7.04
CA CYS A 325 -1.80 -7.50 8.03
C CYS A 325 -3.19 -7.65 8.67
N TYR A 326 -4.23 -7.78 7.86
CA TYR A 326 -5.59 -7.87 8.40
C TYR A 326 -5.88 -9.24 9.02
N GLN A 327 -5.70 -10.33 8.28
CA GLN A 327 -6.15 -11.66 8.71
C GLN A 327 -5.17 -12.41 9.63
N SER A 328 -3.94 -11.93 9.81
CA SER A 328 -3.00 -12.48 10.80
C SER A 328 -2.64 -11.51 11.93
N GLN A 329 -2.71 -10.20 11.72
CA GLN A 329 -2.37 -9.19 12.74
C GLN A 329 -3.55 -8.33 13.20
N GLY A 330 -4.73 -8.48 12.57
CA GLY A 330 -5.90 -7.65 12.86
C GLY A 330 -5.72 -6.18 12.46
N ILE A 331 -4.74 -5.85 11.62
CA ILE A 331 -4.41 -4.48 11.23
C ILE A 331 -5.16 -4.16 9.92
N PRO A 332 -6.07 -3.16 9.89
CA PRO A 332 -6.69 -2.72 8.66
C PRO A 332 -5.65 -2.23 7.64
N ALA A 333 -5.66 -2.81 6.44
CA ALA A 333 -4.69 -2.49 5.39
C ALA A 333 -5.40 -2.13 4.09
N TYR A 334 -4.87 -1.13 3.39
CA TYR A 334 -5.33 -0.70 2.07
C TYR A 334 -4.21 -0.85 1.05
N THR A 335 -4.50 -1.56 -0.03
CA THR A 335 -3.66 -1.58 -1.22
C THR A 335 -4.14 -0.49 -2.15
N ILE A 336 -3.24 0.44 -2.54
CA ILE A 336 -3.57 1.61 -3.34
C ILE A 336 -2.87 1.48 -4.68
N GLU A 337 -3.60 1.07 -5.70
CA GLU A 337 -3.14 0.98 -7.09
C GLU A 337 -3.22 2.37 -7.72
N LEU A 338 -2.10 3.09 -7.69
CA LEU A 338 -1.98 4.45 -8.22
C LEU A 338 -2.00 4.46 -9.74
N TRP A 339 -2.42 5.58 -10.32
CA TRP A 339 -2.46 5.83 -11.76
C TRP A 339 -3.42 4.93 -12.55
N ASP A 340 -4.16 5.54 -13.48
CA ASP A 340 -5.06 4.84 -14.41
C ASP A 340 -5.04 5.56 -15.76
N LEU A 341 -4.37 4.96 -16.74
CA LEU A 341 -4.31 5.50 -18.09
C LEU A 341 -5.62 5.29 -18.87
N GLU A 342 -6.37 4.21 -18.59
CA GLU A 342 -7.63 3.90 -19.27
C GLU A 342 -8.69 4.97 -18.97
N VAL A 343 -8.87 5.33 -17.69
CA VAL A 343 -9.80 6.38 -17.28
C VAL A 343 -9.40 7.73 -17.88
N ARG A 344 -8.10 8.06 -17.87
CA ARG A 344 -7.59 9.33 -18.42
C ARG A 344 -7.75 9.44 -19.93
N SER A 345 -7.65 8.31 -20.62
CA SER A 345 -7.84 8.23 -22.07
C SER A 345 -9.33 8.16 -22.47
N GLY A 346 -10.25 8.15 -21.50
CA GLY A 346 -11.69 8.07 -21.78
C GLY A 346 -12.17 6.65 -22.15
N CYS A 347 -11.43 5.61 -21.77
CA CYS A 347 -11.82 4.20 -21.95
C CYS A 347 -12.86 3.72 -20.90
N GLY A 348 -13.12 4.55 -19.88
CA GLY A 348 -13.99 4.25 -18.76
C GLY A 348 -13.26 3.54 -17.61
N CYS A 349 -13.91 3.48 -16.44
CA CYS A 349 -13.36 2.78 -15.28
C CYS A 349 -13.36 1.26 -15.51
N PRO A 350 -12.21 0.57 -15.38
CA PRO A 350 -12.13 -0.88 -15.59
C PRO A 350 -12.65 -1.69 -14.38
N TRP A 351 -13.06 -1.02 -13.29
CA TRP A 351 -13.42 -1.66 -12.03
C TRP A 351 -14.88 -1.44 -11.59
N PRO A 352 -15.51 -2.43 -10.93
CA PRO A 352 -15.07 -3.83 -10.85
C PRO A 352 -15.03 -4.45 -12.26
N VAL A 353 -14.25 -5.51 -12.43
CA VAL A 353 -14.06 -6.13 -13.75
C VAL A 353 -15.43 -6.48 -14.35
N PRO A 354 -15.77 -5.96 -15.55
CA PRO A 354 -17.06 -6.24 -16.17
C PRO A 354 -17.27 -7.74 -16.42
N LYS A 355 -18.49 -8.24 -16.16
CA LYS A 355 -18.84 -9.65 -16.40
C LYS A 355 -18.74 -10.03 -17.88
N GLU A 356 -19.15 -9.11 -18.75
CA GLU A 356 -19.05 -9.28 -20.19
C GLU A 356 -17.75 -8.66 -20.68
N PRO A 357 -16.83 -9.45 -21.28
CA PRO A 357 -15.57 -8.92 -21.79
C PRO A 357 -15.81 -7.98 -22.97
N LYS A 358 -15.01 -6.90 -23.06
CA LYS A 358 -15.02 -6.01 -24.23
C LYS A 358 -14.79 -6.81 -25.52
N THR A 359 -15.59 -6.53 -26.55
CA THR A 359 -15.39 -7.07 -27.90
C THR A 359 -14.05 -6.61 -28.46
N THR A 360 -13.54 -7.28 -29.50
CA THR A 360 -12.27 -6.88 -30.11
C THR A 360 -12.31 -5.46 -30.70
N ALA A 361 -13.45 -5.05 -31.27
CA ALA A 361 -13.62 -3.70 -31.77
C ALA A 361 -13.51 -2.65 -30.65
N GLN A 362 -14.16 -2.89 -29.50
CA GLN A 362 -14.07 -2.01 -28.33
C GLN A 362 -12.64 -1.91 -27.79
N LYS A 363 -11.91 -3.03 -27.71
CA LYS A 363 -10.50 -3.03 -27.28
C LYS A 363 -9.59 -2.24 -28.23
N ALA A 364 -9.82 -2.34 -29.53
CA ALA A 364 -9.08 -1.57 -30.52
C ALA A 364 -9.39 -0.07 -30.41
N GLU A 365 -10.65 0.30 -30.16
CA GLU A 365 -11.05 1.68 -29.91
C GLU A 365 -10.41 2.24 -28.64
N ASP A 366 -10.42 1.49 -27.54
CA ASP A 366 -9.75 1.89 -26.30
C ASP A 366 -8.25 2.07 -26.49
N TYR A 367 -7.60 1.13 -27.19
CA TYR A 367 -6.19 1.25 -27.52
C TYR A 367 -5.88 2.49 -28.37
N ALA A 368 -6.72 2.80 -29.36
CA ALA A 368 -6.58 4.01 -30.16
C ALA A 368 -6.76 5.29 -29.31
N ARG A 369 -7.69 5.31 -28.35
CA ARG A 369 -7.86 6.42 -27.41
C ARG A 369 -6.64 6.60 -26.51
N ILE A 370 -6.06 5.50 -26.01
CA ILE A 370 -4.82 5.54 -25.21
C ILE A 370 -3.68 6.13 -26.02
N LEU A 371 -3.46 5.67 -27.26
CA LEU A 371 -2.42 6.23 -28.12
C LEU A 371 -2.66 7.71 -28.43
N ALA A 372 -3.91 8.12 -28.68
CA ALA A 372 -4.24 9.53 -28.89
C ALA A 372 -3.95 10.39 -27.65
N TRP A 373 -4.29 9.89 -26.45
CA TRP A 373 -3.98 10.55 -25.20
C TRP A 373 -2.46 10.68 -25.00
N CYS A 374 -1.70 9.61 -25.21
CA CYS A 374 -0.24 9.61 -25.14
C CYS A 374 0.36 10.57 -26.16
N GLN A 375 -0.12 10.60 -27.40
CA GLN A 375 0.36 11.52 -28.43
C GLN A 375 0.21 13.00 -28.05
N GLU A 376 -0.83 13.35 -27.30
CA GLU A 376 -1.08 14.71 -26.81
C GLU A 376 -0.30 15.04 -25.53
N ASN A 377 -0.18 14.07 -24.61
CA ASN A 377 0.25 14.33 -23.24
C ASN A 377 1.65 13.79 -22.88
N ALA A 378 2.15 12.82 -23.64
CA ALA A 378 3.46 12.17 -23.49
C ALA A 378 3.95 11.64 -24.86
N PRO A 379 4.13 12.51 -25.88
CA PRO A 379 4.47 12.10 -27.24
C PRO A 379 5.78 11.29 -27.33
N GLU A 380 6.70 11.49 -26.39
CA GLU A 380 7.95 10.74 -26.27
C GLU A 380 7.73 9.25 -26.00
N ALA A 381 6.57 8.89 -25.47
CA ALA A 381 6.21 7.49 -25.24
C ALA A 381 5.75 6.78 -26.50
N ILE A 382 5.46 7.50 -27.60
CA ILE A 382 5.06 6.89 -28.86
C ILE A 382 6.30 6.56 -29.68
N LEU A 383 6.51 5.27 -29.91
CA LEU A 383 7.65 4.76 -30.67
C LEU A 383 7.19 4.47 -32.11
N PRO A 384 7.72 5.20 -33.11
CA PRO A 384 7.34 4.96 -34.50
C PRO A 384 7.77 3.57 -34.94
N TRP A 385 6.87 2.88 -35.63
CA TRP A 385 7.14 1.59 -36.23
C TRP A 385 8.21 1.72 -37.30
N ARG A 386 9.23 0.87 -37.24
CA ARG A 386 10.32 0.82 -38.20
C ARG A 386 10.77 -0.60 -38.46
N HIS A 387 11.24 -0.85 -39.68
CA HIS A 387 11.88 -2.11 -40.02
C HIS A 387 13.14 -2.35 -39.17
N PHE A 388 13.35 -3.61 -38.82
CA PHE A 388 14.49 -4.11 -38.07
C PHE A 388 14.88 -5.49 -38.61
N ASP A 389 16.16 -5.67 -38.92
CA ASP A 389 16.70 -6.95 -39.37
C ASP A 389 17.00 -7.84 -38.16
N HIS A 390 16.03 -8.65 -37.75
CA HIS A 390 16.11 -9.45 -36.54
C HIS A 390 16.98 -10.69 -36.77
N PRO A 391 18.01 -10.93 -35.93
CA PRO A 391 19.01 -11.98 -36.19
C PRO A 391 18.43 -13.40 -36.34
N GLN A 392 17.36 -13.70 -35.61
CA GLN A 392 16.67 -15.00 -35.67
C GLN A 392 15.41 -15.02 -36.55
N LEU A 393 14.80 -13.87 -36.88
CA LEU A 393 13.47 -13.81 -37.49
C LEU A 393 13.46 -13.17 -38.89
N GLY A 394 14.56 -12.52 -39.30
CA GLY A 394 14.63 -11.71 -40.51
C GLY A 394 13.94 -10.36 -40.33
N ASP A 395 13.34 -9.84 -41.39
CA ASP A 395 12.68 -8.53 -41.39
C ASP A 395 11.43 -8.52 -40.51
N VAL A 396 11.46 -7.68 -39.47
CA VAL A 396 10.35 -7.41 -38.55
C VAL A 396 10.15 -5.90 -38.39
N GLU A 397 9.04 -5.48 -37.80
CA GLU A 397 8.88 -4.08 -37.37
C GLU A 397 8.96 -3.98 -35.83
N ILE A 398 9.68 -2.99 -35.32
CA ILE A 398 9.71 -2.63 -33.88
C ILE A 398 9.10 -1.24 -33.70
N GLY A 399 8.27 -1.07 -32.68
CA GLY A 399 7.60 0.19 -32.37
C GLY A 399 6.49 0.02 -31.34
N GLY A 400 5.60 1.00 -31.23
CA GLY A 400 4.48 0.94 -30.30
C GLY A 400 4.47 2.09 -29.30
N PHE A 401 4.41 1.75 -28.01
CA PHE A 401 4.44 2.75 -26.94
C PHE A 401 5.22 2.26 -25.71
N ASP A 402 5.82 3.19 -24.97
CA ASP A 402 6.50 2.94 -23.70
C ASP A 402 5.48 2.62 -22.59
N PHE A 403 5.34 1.34 -22.29
CA PHE A 403 4.44 0.87 -21.23
C PHE A 403 4.89 1.32 -19.82
N LYS A 404 6.20 1.43 -19.57
CA LYS A 404 6.78 1.62 -18.23
C LYS A 404 6.40 2.96 -17.63
N MET A 405 6.54 4.02 -18.42
CA MET A 405 6.39 5.41 -17.97
C MET A 405 5.12 6.07 -18.48
N THR A 406 4.18 5.29 -19.04
CA THR A 406 2.85 5.81 -19.37
C THR A 406 1.70 4.95 -18.87
N TYR A 407 1.79 3.63 -19.02
CA TYR A 407 0.72 2.73 -18.61
C TYR A 407 0.90 2.26 -17.17
N GLN A 408 2.07 1.73 -16.84
CA GLN A 408 2.37 1.26 -15.51
C GLN A 408 2.52 2.42 -14.52
N ASN A 409 3.25 3.46 -14.90
CA ASN A 409 3.44 4.65 -14.09
C ASN A 409 3.01 5.89 -14.89
N PRO A 410 2.58 6.99 -14.22
CA PRO A 410 2.32 8.25 -14.88
C PRO A 410 3.54 8.74 -15.67
N PRO A 411 3.31 9.44 -16.79
CA PRO A 411 4.35 10.31 -17.34
C PRO A 411 4.81 11.30 -16.27
N ARG A 412 6.09 11.67 -16.30
CA ARG A 412 6.73 12.55 -15.31
C ARG A 412 5.93 13.83 -15.00
N SER A 413 5.36 14.45 -16.03
CA SER A 413 4.52 15.64 -15.93
C SER A 413 3.25 15.46 -15.07
N PHE A 414 2.79 14.22 -14.91
CA PHE A 414 1.63 13.85 -14.11
C PHE A 414 1.98 13.18 -12.77
N LEU A 415 3.27 13.00 -12.46
CA LEU A 415 3.71 12.33 -11.23
C LEU A 415 3.30 13.11 -9.98
N CYS A 416 3.64 14.41 -9.93
CA CYS A 416 3.40 15.24 -8.74
C CYS A 416 1.91 15.24 -8.31
N GLN A 417 0.99 15.49 -9.25
CA GLN A 417 -0.44 15.48 -8.94
C GLN A 417 -0.94 14.11 -8.44
N GLU A 418 -0.27 13.02 -8.81
CA GLU A 418 -0.66 11.65 -8.44
C GLU A 418 -0.23 11.36 -7.00
N VAL A 419 1.03 11.67 -6.66
CA VAL A 419 1.56 11.47 -5.31
C VAL A 419 0.96 12.44 -4.28
N GLU A 420 0.54 13.64 -4.71
CA GLU A 420 -0.19 14.57 -3.85
C GLU A 420 -1.54 14.02 -3.39
N LYS A 421 -2.29 13.37 -4.29
CA LYS A 421 -3.57 12.72 -3.97
C LYS A 421 -3.37 11.59 -2.96
N ALA A 422 -2.37 10.73 -3.21
CA ALA A 422 -2.02 9.63 -2.31
C ALA A 422 -1.63 10.13 -0.92
N THR A 423 -0.86 11.22 -0.84
CA THR A 423 -0.46 11.84 0.43
C THR A 423 -1.66 12.35 1.20
N ARG A 424 -2.58 13.10 0.56
CA ARG A 424 -3.79 13.60 1.25
C ARG A 424 -4.63 12.47 1.84
N PHE A 425 -4.84 11.39 1.07
CA PHE A 425 -5.58 10.24 1.57
C PHE A 425 -4.86 9.57 2.75
N THR A 426 -3.55 9.36 2.64
CA THR A 426 -2.72 8.76 3.70
C THR A 426 -2.80 9.54 5.02
N LEU A 427 -2.76 10.88 4.97
CA LEU A 427 -2.92 11.72 6.16
C LEU A 427 -4.30 11.55 6.81
N ARG A 428 -5.36 11.41 6.00
CA ARG A 428 -6.72 11.15 6.51
C ARG A 428 -6.81 9.78 7.17
N MET A 429 -6.20 8.75 6.58
CA MET A 429 -6.17 7.42 7.17
C MET A 429 -5.40 7.39 8.49
N ALA A 430 -4.21 8.00 8.54
CA ALA A 430 -3.41 8.09 9.76
C ALA A 430 -4.17 8.78 10.92
N ALA A 431 -5.05 9.73 10.63
CA ALA A 431 -5.87 10.40 11.64
C ALA A 431 -6.97 9.50 12.25
N THR A 432 -7.26 8.33 11.66
CA THR A 432 -8.33 7.43 12.13
C THR A 432 -7.90 6.48 13.26
N VAL A 433 -6.60 6.26 13.45
CA VAL A 433 -6.07 5.34 14.46
C VAL A 433 -6.47 5.76 15.88
N PRO A 434 -6.54 4.84 16.86
CA PRO A 434 -7.07 5.14 18.19
C PRO A 434 -6.33 6.28 18.90
N CYS A 435 -7.01 7.01 19.78
CA CYS A 435 -6.39 8.09 20.56
C CYS A 435 -6.95 8.13 21.99
N LEU A 436 -6.17 7.59 22.92
CA LEU A 436 -6.50 7.62 24.34
C LEU A 436 -6.35 9.05 24.89
N LYS A 437 -7.33 9.47 25.70
CA LYS A 437 -7.28 10.71 26.47
C LYS A 437 -7.80 10.48 27.88
N ILE A 438 -7.07 11.02 28.84
CA ILE A 438 -7.55 11.13 30.23
C ILE A 438 -8.55 12.27 30.26
N THR A 439 -9.82 11.94 30.45
CA THR A 439 -10.92 12.91 30.50
C THR A 439 -11.12 13.46 31.91
N ASN A 440 -10.76 12.67 32.93
CA ASN A 440 -10.90 13.06 34.32
C ASN A 440 -9.87 12.33 35.20
N LEU A 441 -9.26 13.08 36.13
CA LEU A 441 -8.48 12.52 37.24
C LEU A 441 -8.90 13.27 38.50
N LYS A 442 -9.63 12.59 39.39
CA LYS A 442 -10.09 13.15 40.66
C LYS A 442 -9.50 12.36 41.82
N GLN A 443 -9.18 13.09 42.87
CA GLN A 443 -8.85 12.51 44.16
C GLN A 443 -9.63 13.26 45.23
N TYR A 444 -10.15 12.54 46.22
CA TYR A 444 -10.81 13.13 47.38
C TYR A 444 -10.67 12.25 48.61
N GLN A 445 -10.54 12.90 49.76
CA GLN A 445 -10.43 12.24 51.05
C GLN A 445 -11.78 11.61 51.44
N VAL A 446 -11.74 10.34 51.83
CA VAL A 446 -12.92 9.57 52.29
C VAL A 446 -12.79 9.10 53.74
N GLY A 447 -11.62 9.32 54.36
CA GLY A 447 -11.34 9.06 55.77
C GLY A 447 -9.97 9.63 56.19
N GLU A 448 -9.61 9.48 57.46
CA GLU A 448 -8.28 9.88 57.96
C GLU A 448 -7.19 9.10 57.21
N ASP A 449 -6.34 9.81 56.47
CA ASP A 449 -5.33 9.25 55.56
C ASP A 449 -5.90 8.25 54.52
N VAL A 450 -7.19 8.28 54.21
CA VAL A 450 -7.81 7.42 53.19
C VAL A 450 -8.36 8.27 52.05
N TRP A 451 -7.92 7.96 50.85
CA TRP A 451 -8.20 8.73 49.64
C TRP A 451 -8.83 7.82 48.58
N LYS A 452 -9.83 8.33 47.88
CA LYS A 452 -10.36 7.70 46.67
C LYS A 452 -9.80 8.43 45.45
N ILE A 453 -9.25 7.66 44.51
CA ILE A 453 -8.73 8.15 43.23
C ILE A 453 -9.63 7.60 42.13
N GLU A 454 -10.11 8.47 41.24
CA GLU A 454 -10.94 8.11 40.08
C GLU A 454 -10.28 8.63 38.80
N LEU A 455 -10.02 7.72 37.87
CA LEU A 455 -9.47 8.00 36.54
C LEU A 455 -10.50 7.62 35.49
N SER A 456 -10.85 8.56 34.62
CA SER A 456 -11.65 8.31 33.42
C SER A 456 -10.77 8.40 32.18
N LEU A 457 -10.87 7.38 31.33
CA LEU A 457 -10.11 7.23 30.10
C LEU A 457 -11.07 7.05 28.93
N ALA A 458 -10.88 7.82 27.86
CA ALA A 458 -11.70 7.75 26.65
C ALA A 458 -10.86 7.56 25.38
N ASN A 459 -11.40 6.88 24.38
CA ASN A 459 -10.87 6.89 23.03
C ASN A 459 -11.57 7.96 22.18
N THR A 460 -10.83 8.98 21.75
CA THR A 460 -11.41 10.14 21.05
C THR A 460 -11.30 10.06 19.53
N SER A 461 -10.93 8.90 18.97
CA SER A 461 -10.79 8.72 17.52
C SER A 461 -11.81 7.75 16.92
N TYR A 462 -11.72 7.56 15.60
CA TYR A 462 -12.70 6.84 14.80
C TYR A 462 -12.62 5.33 15.04
N LEU A 463 -11.42 4.76 14.92
CA LEU A 463 -11.20 3.33 15.16
C LEU A 463 -11.20 3.03 16.66
N PRO A 464 -11.70 1.83 17.05
CA PRO A 464 -11.62 1.38 18.43
C PRO A 464 -10.18 1.06 18.83
N THR A 465 -9.92 1.01 20.13
CA THR A 465 -8.57 0.72 20.70
C THR A 465 -7.98 -0.64 20.31
N TYR A 466 -8.79 -1.55 19.76
CA TYR A 466 -8.38 -2.85 19.21
C TYR A 466 -8.36 -2.88 17.67
N VAL A 467 -8.54 -1.72 17.02
CA VAL A 467 -8.49 -1.42 15.57
C VAL A 467 -9.43 -2.20 14.63
N SER A 468 -9.72 -3.47 14.89
CA SER A 468 -10.64 -4.30 14.09
C SER A 468 -11.23 -5.46 14.90
N ASP A 469 -12.42 -5.93 14.56
CA ASP A 469 -12.94 -7.18 15.13
C ASP A 469 -12.05 -8.38 14.80
N MET A 470 -11.40 -8.39 13.64
CA MET A 470 -10.43 -9.43 13.28
C MET A 470 -9.31 -9.57 14.33
N LEU A 471 -8.82 -8.46 14.91
CA LEU A 471 -7.83 -8.51 15.99
C LEU A 471 -8.38 -9.28 17.22
N MET A 472 -9.64 -9.01 17.58
CA MET A 472 -10.32 -9.67 18.69
C MET A 472 -10.54 -11.16 18.41
N GLU A 473 -10.95 -11.51 17.19
CA GLU A 473 -11.16 -12.90 16.74
C GLU A 473 -9.88 -13.71 16.82
N LEU A 474 -8.74 -13.10 16.44
CA LEU A 474 -7.41 -13.67 16.55
C LEU A 474 -6.87 -13.72 17.99
N LYS A 475 -7.56 -13.09 18.95
CA LYS A 475 -7.17 -12.98 20.37
C LYS A 475 -5.79 -12.35 20.57
N LEU A 476 -5.43 -11.40 19.71
CA LEU A 476 -4.17 -10.69 19.83
C LEU A 476 -4.23 -9.65 20.98
N PRO A 477 -3.09 -9.26 21.58
CA PRO A 477 -3.05 -8.27 22.64
C PRO A 477 -3.64 -6.92 22.21
N HIS A 478 -4.59 -6.40 22.99
CA HIS A 478 -5.26 -5.12 22.71
C HIS A 478 -5.76 -4.38 23.96
N ALA A 479 -5.85 -5.08 25.10
CA ALA A 479 -6.37 -4.50 26.32
C ALA A 479 -5.52 -3.33 26.79
N ILE A 480 -6.16 -2.40 27.49
CA ILE A 480 -5.50 -1.24 28.09
C ILE A 480 -5.17 -1.60 29.53
N GLU A 481 -3.88 -1.65 29.86
CA GLU A 481 -3.41 -1.83 31.22
C GLU A 481 -3.31 -0.48 31.91
N VAL A 482 -3.87 -0.37 33.11
CA VAL A 482 -3.76 0.84 33.93
C VAL A 482 -3.16 0.51 35.28
N LYS A 483 -1.97 1.03 35.53
CA LYS A 483 -1.14 0.73 36.68
C LYS A 483 -1.01 1.94 37.59
N LEU A 484 -1.45 1.80 38.84
CA LEU A 484 -1.20 2.76 39.90
C LEU A 484 0.20 2.53 40.49
N GLU A 485 1.09 3.50 40.31
CA GLU A 485 2.43 3.55 40.85
C GLU A 485 2.42 4.41 42.11
N THR A 486 2.45 3.74 43.27
CA THR A 486 2.38 4.40 44.57
C THR A 486 3.07 3.56 45.64
N GLU A 487 3.59 4.23 46.66
CA GLU A 487 4.03 3.65 47.93
C GLU A 487 2.88 3.55 48.95
N ALA A 488 1.71 4.12 48.63
CA ALA A 488 0.52 4.05 49.45
C ALA A 488 -0.04 2.62 49.53
N GLU A 489 -0.66 2.27 50.65
CA GLU A 489 -1.38 1.01 50.80
C GLU A 489 -2.66 1.06 49.96
N ILE A 490 -2.84 0.11 49.03
CA ILE A 490 -4.08 0.00 48.27
C ILE A 490 -5.11 -0.79 49.10
N VAL A 491 -6.14 -0.09 49.56
CA VAL A 491 -7.22 -0.66 50.39
C VAL A 491 -8.31 -1.30 49.54
N MET A 492 -8.64 -0.70 48.38
CA MET A 492 -9.59 -1.24 47.41
C MET A 492 -9.12 -0.98 45.98
N GLY A 493 -9.33 -1.98 45.11
CA GLY A 493 -8.84 -1.99 43.73
C GLY A 493 -7.52 -2.74 43.60
N GLU A 494 -7.17 -3.12 42.38
CA GLU A 494 -5.91 -3.79 42.09
C GLU A 494 -4.86 -2.77 41.64
N LYS A 495 -3.58 -3.02 41.94
CA LYS A 495 -2.48 -2.15 41.51
C LYS A 495 -2.44 -2.00 39.98
N CYS A 496 -2.73 -3.09 39.27
CA CYS A 496 -2.89 -3.11 37.83
C CYS A 496 -4.34 -3.47 37.53
N GLN A 497 -5.08 -2.60 36.84
CA GLN A 497 -6.43 -2.86 36.37
C GLN A 497 -6.43 -2.93 34.85
N THR A 498 -7.35 -3.71 34.28
CA THR A 498 -7.47 -3.88 32.83
C THR A 498 -8.78 -3.27 32.33
N ILE A 499 -8.70 -2.46 31.28
CA ILE A 499 -9.84 -2.07 30.46
C ILE A 499 -9.73 -2.89 29.18
N GLU A 500 -10.62 -3.89 29.01
CA GLU A 500 -10.59 -4.80 27.86
C GLU A 500 -10.55 -4.06 26.52
N ARG A 501 -11.41 -3.05 26.37
CA ARG A 501 -11.46 -2.20 25.18
C ARG A 501 -12.21 -0.91 25.44
N LEU A 502 -11.93 0.09 24.60
CA LEU A 502 -12.74 1.29 24.39
C LEU A 502 -13.08 1.41 22.91
N GLU A 503 -14.35 1.66 22.62
CA GLU A 503 -14.81 1.89 21.25
C GLU A 503 -14.29 3.22 20.69
N GLY A 504 -14.31 3.38 19.36
CA GLY A 504 -14.13 4.67 18.70
C GLY A 504 -15.46 5.29 18.31
N TYR A 505 -15.49 6.57 17.94
CA TYR A 505 -16.75 7.20 17.52
C TYR A 505 -17.32 6.61 16.23
N GLY A 506 -16.51 5.91 15.43
CA GLY A 506 -16.98 5.12 14.27
C GLY A 506 -17.86 3.94 14.66
N CYS A 507 -17.83 3.51 15.93
CA CYS A 507 -18.67 2.44 16.44
C CYS A 507 -20.05 2.91 16.90
N ILE A 508 -20.27 4.22 17.01
CA ILE A 508 -21.52 4.80 17.49
C ILE A 508 -22.59 4.63 16.39
N PRO A 509 -23.65 3.84 16.64
CA PRO A 509 -24.74 3.72 15.68
C PRO A 509 -25.59 4.98 15.67
N THR A 510 -25.53 5.73 14.58
CA THR A 510 -26.38 6.91 14.31
C THR A 510 -27.42 6.59 13.23
N ASP A 511 -28.64 7.08 13.40
CA ASP A 511 -29.75 6.84 12.47
C ASP A 511 -30.35 8.16 11.97
N TYR A 512 -30.51 8.27 10.65
CA TYR A 512 -31.22 9.35 9.96
C TYR A 512 -32.54 8.78 9.40
N SER A 513 -33.63 8.89 10.17
CA SER A 513 -34.95 8.44 9.71
C SER A 513 -35.85 9.63 9.41
N TYR A 514 -36.45 9.66 8.22
CA TYR A 514 -37.39 10.71 7.78
C TYR A 514 -38.64 10.85 8.69
N GLY A 515 -38.88 9.88 9.59
CA GLY A 515 -39.97 9.88 10.57
C GLY A 515 -39.53 9.68 12.03
N ALA A 516 -38.24 9.61 12.33
CA ALA A 516 -37.73 9.54 13.70
C ALA A 516 -36.75 10.70 13.97
N LYS A 517 -36.61 11.07 15.25
CA LYS A 517 -35.60 12.06 15.65
C LYS A 517 -34.21 11.50 15.36
N ILE A 518 -33.30 12.36 14.88
CA ILE A 518 -31.85 12.06 14.84
C ILE A 518 -31.46 11.63 16.27
N ARG A 519 -30.93 10.42 16.41
CA ARG A 519 -30.59 9.84 17.71
C ARG A 519 -29.30 9.03 17.64
N THR A 520 -28.63 8.99 18.78
CA THR A 520 -27.56 8.04 19.08
C THR A 520 -28.20 6.82 19.74
N ASN A 521 -27.97 5.62 19.20
CA ASN A 521 -28.41 4.38 19.84
C ASN A 521 -27.36 3.90 20.86
N ASN A 522 -27.69 2.90 21.68
CA ASN A 522 -26.74 2.34 22.67
C ASN A 522 -25.52 1.74 21.96
N TYR A 523 -24.34 1.92 22.57
CA TYR A 523 -23.05 1.43 22.09
C TYR A 523 -22.18 1.00 23.28
N GLU A 524 -21.19 0.16 23.00
CA GLU A 524 -20.16 -0.19 23.99
C GLU A 524 -19.35 1.06 24.38
N PRO A 525 -18.88 1.19 25.63
CA PRO A 525 -18.32 2.45 26.12
C PRO A 525 -17.10 2.93 25.32
N ILE A 526 -17.12 4.22 24.96
CA ILE A 526 -15.95 4.95 24.46
C ILE A 526 -15.10 5.47 25.63
N GLU A 527 -15.71 5.63 26.80
CA GLU A 527 -15.08 6.10 28.03
C GLU A 527 -15.37 5.14 29.17
N LYS A 528 -14.37 4.86 30.01
CA LYS A 528 -14.51 4.06 31.23
C LYS A 528 -13.81 4.74 32.40
N THR A 529 -14.45 4.66 33.57
CA THR A 529 -13.86 5.13 34.83
C THR A 529 -13.42 3.94 35.66
N ILE A 530 -12.19 4.00 36.16
CA ILE A 530 -11.64 3.08 37.14
C ILE A 530 -11.30 3.84 38.43
N SER A 531 -11.21 3.11 39.53
CA SER A 531 -10.95 3.75 40.82
C SER A 531 -10.12 2.88 41.76
N TRP A 532 -9.43 3.55 42.67
CA TRP A 532 -8.71 2.96 43.79
C TRP A 532 -9.12 3.66 45.07
N VAL A 533 -9.06 2.93 46.19
CA VAL A 533 -9.02 3.54 47.53
C VAL A 533 -7.65 3.21 48.10
N VAL A 534 -6.92 4.24 48.51
CA VAL A 534 -5.56 4.11 49.05
C VAL A 534 -5.49 4.74 50.44
N LYS A 535 -4.60 4.21 51.27
CA LYS A 535 -4.26 4.77 52.57
C LYS A 535 -2.87 5.38 52.53
N ALA A 536 -2.79 6.68 52.71
CA ALA A 536 -1.56 7.47 52.72
C ALA A 536 -1.76 8.84 53.37
N PRO A 537 -0.70 9.40 54.00
CA PRO A 537 -0.71 10.77 54.48
C PRO A 537 -1.01 11.77 53.36
N SER A 538 -1.69 12.87 53.69
CA SER A 538 -1.85 13.99 52.75
C SER A 538 -0.50 14.51 52.27
N GLY A 539 -0.40 14.85 50.99
CA GLY A 539 0.85 15.22 50.32
C GLY A 539 1.56 14.06 49.63
N THR A 540 1.05 12.82 49.75
CA THR A 540 1.62 11.67 49.04
C THR A 540 1.36 11.80 47.53
N SER A 541 2.41 11.70 46.71
CA SER A 541 2.29 11.69 45.26
C SER A 541 2.01 10.28 44.74
N VAL A 542 1.11 10.19 43.76
CA VAL A 542 0.82 8.95 43.03
C VAL A 542 0.96 9.18 41.53
N SER A 543 1.51 8.22 40.81
CA SER A 543 1.50 8.21 39.34
C SER A 543 0.65 7.06 38.79
N ILE A 544 0.11 7.26 37.61
CA ILE A 544 -0.69 6.27 36.89
C ILE A 544 -0.06 6.13 35.50
N ALA A 545 0.33 4.91 35.16
CA ALA A 545 0.77 4.53 33.82
C ALA A 545 -0.37 3.81 33.11
N ILE A 546 -0.64 4.18 31.86
CA ILE A 546 -1.66 3.60 31.00
C ILE A 546 -0.96 3.09 29.76
N ASP A 547 -1.18 1.83 29.42
CA ASP A 547 -0.50 1.13 28.32
C ASP A 547 -1.53 0.47 27.40
N SER A 548 -1.44 0.72 26.10
CA SER A 548 -2.25 0.03 25.11
C SER A 548 -1.39 -0.34 23.90
N PRO A 549 -1.41 -1.63 23.47
CA PRO A 549 -0.63 -2.07 22.32
C PRO A 549 -0.89 -1.27 21.05
N LYS A 550 -2.12 -0.80 20.81
CA LYS A 550 -2.52 -0.08 19.58
C LYS A 550 -2.82 1.40 19.79
N ALA A 551 -3.05 1.84 21.03
CA ALA A 551 -3.47 3.21 21.33
C ALA A 551 -2.41 4.03 22.09
N GLY A 552 -1.23 3.46 22.32
CA GLY A 552 -0.06 4.13 22.90
C GLY A 552 -0.03 4.12 24.43
N HIS A 553 0.92 4.89 24.98
CA HIS A 553 1.19 5.00 26.41
C HIS A 553 0.83 6.41 26.91
N LEU A 554 0.19 6.50 28.07
CA LEU A 554 -0.05 7.77 28.78
C LEU A 554 0.47 7.66 30.21
N LYS A 555 0.95 8.78 30.75
CA LYS A 555 1.32 8.89 32.16
C LYS A 555 0.65 10.11 32.78
N THR A 556 0.10 9.94 33.97
CA THR A 556 -0.48 11.02 34.76
C THR A 556 -0.22 10.80 36.25
N GLY A 557 -0.68 11.70 37.10
CA GLY A 557 -0.54 11.58 38.53
C GLY A 557 -1.27 12.68 39.28
N CYS A 558 -1.43 12.49 40.58
CA CYS A 558 -1.97 13.50 41.47
C CYS A 558 -1.26 13.45 42.83
N THR A 559 -1.51 14.47 43.65
CA THR A 559 -1.10 14.47 45.06
C THR A 559 -2.37 14.29 45.89
N LEU A 560 -2.32 13.36 46.84
CA LEU A 560 -3.42 13.00 47.73
C LEU A 560 -3.65 14.08 48.78
#